data_AF-A0A1I5W0U1-F1
#
_entry.id   AF-A0A1I5W0U1-F1
#
_cell.length_a   1.000
_cell.length_b   1.000
_cell.length_c   1.000
_cell.angle_alpha   90.00
_cell.angle_beta   90.00
_cell.angle_gamma   90.00
#
_symmetry.space_group_name_H-M   'P 1'
#
loop_
_entity.id
_entity.type
_entity.pdbx_description
1 polymer ?
#
loop_
_entity_poly.entity_id
_entity_poly.type
_entity_poly.pdbx_seq_one_letter_code
_entity_poly.pdbx_strand_id
1 'polypeptide(L)'
;MQTQPQNTKACKHCNQQFTYKSAKAQFCSEAHKKAFSRARTATLDKKRKYRFATSAFTFFLASAAKRSGTVEVIPNTLDELVKLHAVYKYSLAANGYGEDDQFSLCHIFPIQHPFFIGTMHADNLVISYRNLNAKHGASVVNASSGHKIGRMTLNPKWAVSSDTSSKLVIQKIIDYLGADFTATIAVKLKLQPTTRQAVIDWLTACTDPRVPSLEVMHDPNTTTVSLTKLKSEISGKSAGGYLPEADSAVEVFMHELKRLSASRPSLCRVVELWESVMPYINPLFIDVYWSNPRKGGTKEEYADALSIVAPLQEAQFQLLHGGSVGEFLTVLDTFLAQADSASNPAETRATSTATKVVPILETDIPAEIEQSSSVLQPCNVADWVKELDAEYEAFMRGMPVYSPQALPSLGWSAAHLHMESHV
;
A
#
# COMPACT_ATOMS: atom_id res chain seq x y z
N MET A 1 52.96 5.80 -49.19
CA MET A 1 51.81 6.55 -48.65
C MET A 1 51.23 5.74 -47.50
N GLN A 2 51.34 6.21 -46.26
CA GLN A 2 50.75 5.52 -45.10
C GLN A 2 49.29 5.95 -44.97
N THR A 3 48.35 5.01 -45.11
CA THR A 3 46.92 5.23 -44.86
C THR A 3 46.71 5.37 -43.35
N GLN A 4 46.24 6.54 -42.90
CA GLN A 4 45.85 6.72 -41.51
C GLN A 4 44.76 5.69 -41.13
N PRO A 5 44.82 5.09 -39.93
CA PRO A 5 43.82 4.12 -39.49
C PRO A 5 42.45 4.80 -39.43
N GLN A 6 41.50 4.29 -40.20
CA GLN A 6 40.12 4.76 -40.11
C GLN A 6 39.51 4.24 -38.81
N ASN A 7 38.96 5.18 -38.05
CA ASN A 7 38.20 4.89 -36.85
C ASN A 7 36.87 4.21 -37.22
N THR A 8 36.79 2.89 -37.09
CA THR A 8 35.58 2.10 -37.38
C THR A 8 35.03 1.43 -36.12
N LYS A 9 33.70 1.23 -36.07
CA LYS A 9 33.03 0.39 -35.05
C LYS A 9 31.66 -0.08 -35.50
N ALA A 10 31.10 -1.07 -34.80
CA ALA A 10 29.77 -1.60 -35.09
C ALA A 10 28.65 -0.62 -34.65
N CYS A 11 27.66 -0.44 -35.52
CA CYS A 11 26.43 0.28 -35.22
C CYS A 11 25.56 -0.51 -34.23
N LYS A 12 25.06 0.12 -33.16
CA LYS A 12 24.19 -0.54 -32.17
C LYS A 12 22.82 -1.03 -32.69
N HIS A 13 22.43 -0.67 -33.91
CA HIS A 13 21.15 -1.05 -34.50
C HIS A 13 21.28 -2.16 -35.55
N CYS A 14 22.12 -1.95 -36.57
CA CYS A 14 22.30 -2.91 -37.68
C CYS A 14 23.53 -3.80 -37.55
N ASN A 15 24.35 -3.61 -36.50
CA ASN A 15 25.63 -4.30 -36.26
C ASN A 15 26.69 -4.16 -37.37
N GLN A 16 26.43 -3.40 -38.44
CA GLN A 16 27.41 -3.12 -39.49
C GLN A 16 28.50 -2.17 -38.99
N GLN A 17 29.74 -2.39 -39.45
CA GLN A 17 30.84 -1.46 -39.19
C GLN A 17 30.63 -0.15 -39.95
N PHE A 18 30.93 0.98 -39.31
CA PHE A 18 30.92 2.28 -39.94
C PHE A 18 32.09 3.15 -39.47
N THR A 19 32.55 4.04 -40.33
CA THR A 19 33.59 5.04 -40.03
C THR A 19 32.96 6.20 -39.26
N TYR A 20 33.58 6.60 -38.15
CA TYR A 20 33.07 7.67 -37.30
C TYR A 20 34.05 8.84 -37.19
N LYS A 21 33.51 10.07 -37.14
CA LYS A 21 34.28 11.30 -36.87
C LYS A 21 34.50 11.57 -35.37
N SER A 22 33.68 10.96 -34.51
CA SER A 22 33.74 11.11 -33.05
C SER A 22 33.61 9.75 -32.38
N ALA A 23 34.48 9.47 -31.41
CA ALA A 23 34.43 8.25 -30.60
C ALA A 23 33.06 8.04 -29.92
N LYS A 24 32.27 9.11 -29.71
CA LYS A 24 30.93 9.05 -29.11
C LYS A 24 29.83 8.58 -30.07
N ALA A 25 30.02 8.59 -31.39
CA ALA A 25 28.96 8.28 -32.36
C ALA A 25 28.51 6.82 -32.26
N GLN A 26 27.28 6.46 -31.89
CA GLN A 26 26.92 5.03 -31.66
C GLN A 26 26.22 4.35 -32.84
N PHE A 27 25.90 5.11 -33.88
CA PHE A 27 25.05 4.67 -35.00
C PHE A 27 25.65 5.17 -36.31
N CYS A 28 25.50 4.37 -37.38
CA CYS A 28 25.96 4.75 -38.72
C CYS A 28 25.07 5.80 -39.40
N SER A 29 23.84 6.03 -38.90
CA SER A 29 22.92 7.04 -39.40
C SER A 29 21.98 7.57 -38.30
N GLU A 30 21.44 8.77 -38.48
CA GLU A 30 20.38 9.30 -37.60
C GLU A 30 19.09 8.46 -37.70
N ALA A 31 18.82 7.82 -38.84
CA ALA A 31 17.71 6.88 -38.98
C ALA A 31 17.86 5.68 -38.04
N HIS A 32 19.05 5.07 -37.97
CA HIS A 32 19.33 3.96 -37.07
C HIS A 32 19.30 4.39 -35.59
N LYS A 33 19.74 5.60 -35.28
CA LYS A 33 19.60 6.17 -33.93
C LYS A 33 18.14 6.33 -33.53
N LYS A 34 17.29 6.88 -34.42
CA LYS A 34 15.84 7.02 -34.19
C LYS A 34 15.16 5.65 -34.07
N ALA A 35 15.48 4.70 -34.94
CA ALA A 35 14.93 3.34 -34.90
C ALA A 35 15.30 2.61 -33.61
N PHE A 36 16.58 2.67 -33.21
CA PHE A 36 17.04 2.12 -31.94
C PHE A 36 16.35 2.77 -30.74
N SER A 37 16.22 4.11 -30.74
CA SER A 37 15.51 4.82 -29.67
C SER A 37 14.05 4.40 -29.58
N ARG A 38 13.34 4.28 -30.72
CA ARG A 38 11.94 3.82 -30.77
C ARG A 38 11.80 2.40 -30.24
N ALA A 39 12.66 1.48 -30.68
CA ALA A 39 12.64 0.08 -30.22
C ALA A 39 12.91 -0.03 -28.71
N ARG A 40 13.87 0.77 -28.20
CA ARG A 40 14.15 0.86 -26.77
C ARG A 40 12.95 1.40 -25.99
N THR A 41 12.33 2.49 -26.45
CA THR A 41 11.13 3.06 -25.80
C THR A 41 9.99 2.06 -25.78
N ALA A 42 9.69 1.39 -26.90
CA ALA A 42 8.66 0.36 -26.96
C ALA A 42 8.92 -0.80 -25.99
N THR A 43 10.18 -1.21 -25.83
CA THR A 43 10.57 -2.25 -24.86
C THR A 43 10.36 -1.79 -23.42
N LEU A 44 10.73 -0.55 -23.11
CA LEU A 44 10.52 0.05 -21.78
C LEU A 44 9.04 0.20 -21.46
N ASP A 45 8.23 0.64 -22.42
CA ASP A 45 6.79 0.82 -22.22
C ASP A 45 6.09 -0.53 -22.04
N LYS A 46 6.49 -1.57 -22.79
CA LYS A 46 6.02 -2.94 -22.55
C LYS A 46 6.33 -3.38 -21.11
N LYS A 47 7.55 -3.13 -20.62
CA LYS A 47 7.94 -3.44 -19.23
C LYS A 47 7.14 -2.63 -18.20
N ARG A 48 6.89 -1.34 -18.46
CA ARG A 48 6.10 -0.47 -17.55
C ARG A 48 4.65 -0.91 -17.47
N LYS A 49 4.00 -1.17 -18.61
CA LYS A 49 2.63 -1.69 -18.70
C LYS A 49 2.53 -3.06 -18.01
N TYR A 50 3.54 -3.90 -18.19
CA TYR A 50 3.64 -5.18 -17.49
C TYR A 50 3.67 -5.00 -15.96
N ARG A 51 4.59 -4.16 -15.45
CA ARG A 51 4.68 -3.87 -14.00
C ARG A 51 3.38 -3.32 -13.43
N PHE A 52 2.68 -2.46 -14.17
CA PHE A 52 1.34 -2.01 -13.77
C PHE A 52 0.39 -3.20 -13.64
N ALA A 53 0.21 -3.97 -14.72
CA ALA A 53 -0.77 -5.05 -14.81
C ALA A 53 -0.55 -6.18 -13.80
N THR A 54 0.67 -6.36 -13.30
CA THR A 54 1.03 -7.47 -12.40
C THR A 54 1.40 -7.04 -10.99
N SER A 55 1.24 -5.77 -10.66
CA SER A 55 1.52 -5.26 -9.31
C SER A 55 0.41 -5.55 -8.31
N ALA A 56 0.79 -5.67 -7.03
CA ALA A 56 -0.14 -5.85 -5.92
C ALA A 56 -1.17 -4.71 -5.84
N PHE A 57 -0.74 -3.47 -6.09
CA PHE A 57 -1.61 -2.31 -6.11
C PHE A 57 -2.70 -2.41 -7.17
N THR A 58 -2.37 -2.87 -8.39
CA THR A 58 -3.38 -3.03 -9.45
C THR A 58 -4.34 -4.18 -9.15
N PHE A 59 -3.88 -5.27 -8.52
CA PHE A 59 -4.78 -6.32 -8.03
C PHE A 59 -5.73 -5.81 -6.94
N PHE A 60 -5.24 -4.93 -6.06
CA PHE A 60 -6.06 -4.23 -5.07
C PHE A 60 -7.14 -3.37 -5.74
N LEU A 61 -6.79 -2.57 -6.75
CA LEU A 61 -7.75 -1.80 -7.54
C LEU A 61 -8.78 -2.69 -8.25
N ALA A 62 -8.34 -3.81 -8.83
CA ALA A 62 -9.23 -4.77 -9.48
C ALA A 62 -10.23 -5.39 -8.50
N SER A 63 -9.79 -5.73 -7.28
CA SER A 63 -10.67 -6.23 -6.22
C SER A 63 -11.73 -5.19 -5.83
N ALA A 64 -11.34 -3.92 -5.70
CA ALA A 64 -12.27 -2.84 -5.43
C ALA A 64 -13.28 -2.61 -6.57
N ALA A 65 -12.82 -2.64 -7.82
CA ALA A 65 -13.70 -2.52 -8.98
C ALA A 65 -14.72 -3.68 -9.06
N LYS A 66 -14.30 -4.92 -8.73
CA LYS A 66 -15.21 -6.06 -8.62
C LYS A 66 -16.25 -5.89 -7.52
N ARG A 67 -15.84 -5.42 -6.34
CA ARG A 67 -16.73 -5.25 -5.18
C ARG A 67 -17.76 -4.13 -5.38
N SER A 68 -17.38 -3.07 -6.07
CA SER A 68 -18.25 -1.93 -6.38
C SER A 68 -19.14 -2.15 -7.61
N GLY A 69 -18.70 -3.01 -8.53
CA GLY A 69 -19.36 -3.30 -9.80
C GLY A 69 -19.00 -2.32 -10.91
N THR A 70 -17.95 -1.50 -10.77
CA THR A 70 -17.49 -0.56 -11.81
C THR A 70 -16.02 -0.20 -11.63
N VAL A 71 -15.30 0.12 -12.71
CA VAL A 71 -13.94 0.67 -12.64
C VAL A 71 -13.91 2.17 -12.27
N GLU A 72 -15.05 2.87 -12.37
CA GLU A 72 -15.16 4.31 -12.09
C GLU A 72 -14.92 4.69 -10.63
N VAL A 73 -14.88 3.71 -9.71
CA VAL A 73 -14.45 3.95 -8.32
C VAL A 73 -12.97 4.28 -8.19
N ILE A 74 -12.18 4.04 -9.23
CA ILE A 74 -10.73 4.26 -9.23
C ILE A 74 -10.45 5.71 -9.64
N PRO A 75 -9.63 6.45 -8.88
CA PRO A 75 -9.19 7.79 -9.28
C PRO A 75 -8.50 7.79 -10.64
N ASN A 76 -8.77 8.80 -11.46
CA ASN A 76 -8.28 8.88 -12.84
C ASN A 76 -7.15 9.90 -13.03
N THR A 77 -6.75 10.62 -11.97
CA THR A 77 -5.61 11.54 -12.00
C THR A 77 -4.38 10.94 -11.33
N LEU A 78 -3.19 11.45 -11.70
CA LEU A 78 -1.94 10.93 -11.15
C LEU A 78 -1.79 11.25 -9.67
N ASP A 79 -2.18 12.46 -9.26
CA ASP A 79 -2.01 12.94 -7.89
C ASP A 79 -2.90 12.17 -6.91
N GLU A 80 -4.14 11.87 -7.30
CA GLU A 80 -5.04 11.04 -6.48
C GLU A 80 -4.53 9.60 -6.38
N LEU A 81 -4.00 9.03 -7.47
CA LEU A 81 -3.40 7.69 -7.44
C LEU A 81 -2.15 7.63 -6.59
N VAL A 82 -1.33 8.70 -6.56
CA VAL A 82 -0.19 8.82 -5.64
C VAL A 82 -0.65 8.80 -4.19
N LYS A 83 -1.68 9.59 -3.85
CA LYS A 83 -2.26 9.61 -2.49
C LYS A 83 -2.84 8.25 -2.11
N LEU A 84 -3.61 7.63 -3.00
CA LEU A 84 -4.19 6.29 -2.80
C LEU A 84 -3.09 5.25 -2.58
N HIS A 85 -2.03 5.29 -3.38
CA HIS A 85 -0.91 4.37 -3.25
C HIS A 85 -0.18 4.55 -1.92
N ALA A 86 -0.02 5.79 -1.43
CA ALA A 86 0.57 6.06 -0.13
C ALA A 86 -0.25 5.44 1.02
N VAL A 87 -1.58 5.60 1.00
CA VAL A 87 -2.48 4.97 1.98
C VAL A 87 -2.43 3.44 1.86
N TYR A 88 -2.42 2.90 0.64
CA TYR A 88 -2.29 1.46 0.42
C TYR A 88 -0.98 0.92 1.01
N LYS A 89 0.16 1.57 0.74
CA LYS A 89 1.46 1.17 1.31
C LYS A 89 1.45 1.24 2.83
N TYR A 90 0.91 2.32 3.39
CA TYR A 90 0.84 2.47 4.84
C TYR A 90 -0.02 1.37 5.48
N SER A 91 -1.10 0.94 4.82
CA SER A 91 -1.92 -0.18 5.32
C SER A 91 -1.17 -1.52 5.37
N LEU A 92 -0.15 -1.70 4.52
CA LEU A 92 0.74 -2.86 4.58
C LEU A 92 1.74 -2.71 5.72
N ALA A 93 2.37 -1.53 5.85
CA ALA A 93 3.33 -1.24 6.91
C ALA A 93 2.71 -1.36 8.31
N ALA A 94 1.52 -0.78 8.51
CA ALA A 94 0.77 -0.85 9.77
C ALA A 94 0.47 -2.28 10.24
N ASN A 95 0.52 -3.28 9.36
CA ASN A 95 0.34 -4.69 9.68
C ASN A 95 1.64 -5.50 9.54
N GLY A 96 2.81 -4.86 9.57
CA GLY A 96 4.11 -5.54 9.41
C GLY A 96 4.16 -6.34 8.10
N TYR A 97 3.56 -5.82 7.03
CA TYR A 97 3.46 -6.48 5.72
C TYR A 97 2.80 -7.87 5.73
N GLY A 98 1.94 -8.13 6.73
CA GLY A 98 1.19 -9.39 6.89
C GLY A 98 1.60 -10.23 8.10
N GLU A 99 2.60 -9.78 8.88
CA GLU A 99 2.95 -10.36 10.18
C GLU A 99 1.89 -10.07 11.26
N ASP A 100 1.08 -9.04 11.05
CA ASP A 100 -0.11 -8.73 11.84
C ASP A 100 -1.38 -8.61 10.98
N ASP A 101 -2.55 -8.60 11.62
CA ASP A 101 -3.84 -8.40 10.96
C ASP A 101 -4.80 -7.49 11.75
N GLN A 102 -4.29 -6.76 12.74
CA GLN A 102 -5.08 -5.84 13.57
C GLN A 102 -5.85 -4.79 12.75
N PHE A 103 -5.23 -4.26 11.69
CA PHE A 103 -5.81 -3.18 10.90
C PHE A 103 -6.30 -3.64 9.54
N SER A 104 -7.25 -2.88 9.00
CA SER A 104 -7.71 -3.01 7.63
C SER A 104 -7.87 -1.64 7.00
N LEU A 105 -7.75 -1.59 5.68
CA LEU A 105 -8.08 -0.40 4.90
C LEU A 105 -9.62 -0.31 4.78
N CYS A 106 -10.20 0.55 5.61
CA CYS A 106 -11.63 0.74 5.79
C CYS A 106 -12.14 1.82 4.85
N HIS A 107 -13.43 1.75 4.52
CA HIS A 107 -14.11 2.79 3.76
C HIS A 107 -14.87 3.71 4.72
N ILE A 108 -14.67 5.02 4.61
CA ILE A 108 -15.44 6.03 5.35
C ILE A 108 -16.89 6.04 4.84
N PHE A 109 -17.06 6.12 3.52
CA PHE A 109 -18.34 5.85 2.87
C PHE A 109 -18.29 4.47 2.20
N PRO A 110 -19.24 3.57 2.47
CA PRO A 110 -19.16 2.17 2.07
C PRO A 110 -19.17 1.97 0.56
N ILE A 111 -18.44 0.97 0.11
CA ILE A 111 -18.37 0.57 -1.30
C ILE A 111 -19.70 0.00 -1.82
N GLN A 112 -20.55 -0.50 -0.92
CA GLN A 112 -21.88 -1.03 -1.23
C GLN A 112 -22.94 -0.17 -0.56
N HIS A 113 -23.57 0.72 -1.33
CA HIS A 113 -24.73 1.49 -0.91
C HIS A 113 -25.77 1.55 -2.05
N PRO A 114 -27.08 1.66 -1.78
CA PRO A 114 -28.12 1.60 -2.82
C PRO A 114 -28.05 2.73 -3.86
N PHE A 115 -27.66 3.93 -3.45
CA PHE A 115 -27.67 5.13 -4.33
C PHE A 115 -26.28 5.64 -4.71
N PHE A 116 -25.29 5.30 -3.91
CA PHE A 116 -23.93 5.82 -4.01
C PHE A 116 -22.92 4.67 -3.92
N ILE A 117 -21.69 4.95 -4.31
CA ILE A 117 -20.58 4.02 -4.20
C ILE A 117 -19.41 4.77 -3.57
N GLY A 118 -18.95 4.31 -2.41
CA GLY A 118 -17.68 4.73 -1.84
C GLY A 118 -16.54 4.39 -2.80
N THR A 119 -15.76 5.41 -3.14
CA THR A 119 -14.66 5.28 -4.11
C THR A 119 -13.36 4.85 -3.47
N MET A 120 -12.37 4.53 -4.30
CA MET A 120 -10.98 4.34 -3.91
C MET A 120 -10.20 5.66 -3.80
N HIS A 121 -10.88 6.78 -3.57
CA HIS A 121 -10.19 8.03 -3.27
C HIS A 121 -9.52 7.94 -1.89
N ALA A 122 -8.32 8.52 -1.73
CA ALA A 122 -7.60 8.49 -0.45
C ALA A 122 -8.40 9.12 0.71
N ASP A 123 -9.28 10.08 0.40
CA ASP A 123 -10.17 10.74 1.37
C ASP A 123 -11.43 9.92 1.72
N ASN A 124 -11.65 8.79 1.04
CA ASN A 124 -12.69 7.82 1.42
C ASN A 124 -12.14 6.61 2.17
N LEU A 125 -10.82 6.51 2.32
CA LEU A 125 -10.17 5.36 2.91
C LEU A 125 -9.46 5.77 4.18
N VAL A 126 -9.43 4.86 5.16
CA VAL A 126 -8.76 5.05 6.44
C VAL A 126 -8.25 3.72 6.95
N ILE A 127 -7.10 3.69 7.60
CA ILE A 127 -6.58 2.49 8.24
C ILE A 127 -7.13 2.45 9.66
N SER A 128 -7.88 1.40 9.98
CA SER A 128 -8.54 1.26 11.27
C SER A 128 -8.76 -0.20 11.62
N TYR A 129 -9.30 -0.46 12.82
CA TYR A 129 -9.44 -1.80 13.38
C TYR A 129 -10.27 -2.72 12.50
N ARG A 130 -9.71 -3.88 12.16
CA ARG A 130 -10.33 -4.88 11.26
C ARG A 130 -11.63 -5.43 11.82
N ASN A 131 -11.66 -5.76 13.12
CA ASN A 131 -12.84 -6.29 13.80
C ASN A 131 -14.01 -5.29 13.78
N LEU A 132 -13.73 -4.01 14.05
CA LEU A 132 -14.74 -2.96 14.03
C LEU A 132 -15.24 -2.69 12.62
N ASN A 133 -14.36 -2.70 11.61
CA ASN A 133 -14.76 -2.60 10.21
C ASN A 133 -15.69 -3.74 9.78
N ALA A 134 -15.37 -4.98 10.18
CA ALA A 134 -16.22 -6.13 9.90
C ALA A 134 -17.60 -6.01 10.56
N LYS A 135 -17.67 -5.50 11.80
CA LYS A 135 -18.91 -5.21 12.52
C LYS A 135 -19.69 -4.05 11.89
N HIS A 136 -19.01 -3.01 11.44
CA HIS A 136 -19.60 -1.82 10.82
C HIS A 136 -20.24 -2.13 9.47
N GLY A 137 -19.60 -2.99 8.68
CA GLY A 137 -20.13 -3.49 7.42
C GLY A 137 -20.37 -2.38 6.39
N ALA A 138 -21.60 -2.28 5.89
CA ALA A 138 -22.02 -1.27 4.91
C ALA A 138 -22.75 -0.08 5.55
N SER A 139 -22.63 0.10 6.86
CA SER A 139 -23.24 1.21 7.59
C SER A 139 -22.58 2.53 7.20
N VAL A 140 -23.28 3.63 7.45
CA VAL A 140 -22.79 4.99 7.20
C VAL A 140 -22.90 5.74 8.51
N VAL A 141 -21.78 6.21 9.05
CA VAL A 141 -21.77 7.08 10.25
C VAL A 141 -22.34 8.45 9.91
N ASN A 142 -21.81 9.06 8.85
CA ASN A 142 -22.24 10.36 8.37
C ASN A 142 -22.33 10.37 6.83
N ALA A 143 -23.52 10.69 6.31
CA ALA A 143 -23.78 10.70 4.88
C ALA A 143 -22.96 11.75 4.11
N SER A 144 -22.50 12.82 4.75
CA SER A 144 -21.62 13.81 4.12
C SER A 144 -20.14 13.41 4.13
N SER A 145 -19.77 12.38 4.88
CA SER A 145 -18.38 11.90 4.96
C SER A 145 -18.04 10.94 3.83
N GLY A 146 -16.75 10.88 3.51
CA GLY A 146 -16.18 9.99 2.50
C GLY A 146 -16.50 10.38 1.06
N HIS A 147 -15.51 10.18 0.19
CA HIS A 147 -15.65 10.43 -1.24
C HIS A 147 -16.45 9.30 -1.92
N LYS A 148 -17.51 9.69 -2.63
CA LYS A 148 -18.50 8.79 -3.23
C LYS A 148 -18.99 9.30 -4.57
N ILE A 149 -19.46 8.38 -5.41
CA ILE A 149 -20.08 8.68 -6.71
C ILE A 149 -21.51 8.14 -6.76
N GLY A 150 -22.38 8.78 -7.53
CA GLY A 150 -23.77 8.34 -7.71
C GLY A 150 -23.86 7.13 -8.63
N ARG A 151 -24.71 6.16 -8.31
CA ARG A 151 -24.91 4.99 -9.19
C ARG A 151 -25.57 5.34 -10.53
N MET A 152 -26.43 6.36 -10.52
CA MET A 152 -27.17 6.80 -11.70
C MET A 152 -26.27 7.49 -12.74
N THR A 153 -25.08 7.93 -12.35
CA THR A 153 -24.14 8.63 -13.24
C THR A 153 -23.11 7.69 -13.86
N LEU A 154 -23.13 6.41 -13.51
CA LEU A 154 -22.14 5.44 -13.97
C LEU A 154 -22.34 5.08 -15.43
N ASN A 155 -21.24 4.97 -16.16
CA ASN A 155 -21.25 4.52 -17.54
C ASN A 155 -21.32 2.99 -17.61
N PRO A 156 -22.33 2.40 -18.28
CA PRO A 156 -22.44 0.95 -18.44
C PRO A 156 -21.20 0.29 -19.08
N LYS A 157 -20.45 1.03 -19.92
CA LYS A 157 -19.18 0.57 -20.50
C LYS A 157 -18.19 0.11 -19.43
N TRP A 158 -18.20 0.76 -18.28
CA TRP A 158 -17.24 0.55 -17.19
C TRP A 158 -17.73 -0.40 -16.10
N ALA A 159 -18.94 -0.96 -16.25
CA ALA A 159 -19.50 -1.93 -15.32
C ALA A 159 -18.66 -3.22 -15.23
N VAL A 160 -18.52 -3.78 -14.03
CA VAL A 160 -17.77 -5.01 -13.75
C VAL A 160 -18.71 -5.99 -13.06
N SER A 161 -18.74 -7.23 -13.56
CA SER A 161 -19.50 -8.29 -12.92
C SER A 161 -18.65 -9.05 -11.89
N SER A 162 -19.28 -9.65 -10.89
CA SER A 162 -18.60 -10.38 -9.81
C SER A 162 -17.83 -11.62 -10.31
N ASP A 163 -18.32 -12.25 -11.36
CA ASP A 163 -17.73 -13.40 -12.06
C ASP A 163 -16.57 -13.03 -13.01
N THR A 164 -16.38 -11.74 -13.31
CA THR A 164 -15.32 -11.29 -14.21
C THR A 164 -13.95 -11.63 -13.61
N SER A 165 -13.09 -12.29 -14.40
CA SER A 165 -11.75 -12.68 -13.94
C SER A 165 -10.89 -11.45 -13.66
N SER A 166 -10.00 -11.53 -12.67
CA SER A 166 -9.13 -10.40 -12.28
C SER A 166 -8.31 -9.88 -13.47
N LYS A 167 -7.86 -10.76 -14.37
CA LYS A 167 -7.14 -10.38 -15.59
C LYS A 167 -7.98 -9.47 -16.50
N LEU A 168 -9.26 -9.78 -16.70
CA LEU A 168 -10.17 -8.96 -17.51
C LEU A 168 -10.49 -7.62 -16.83
N VAL A 169 -10.65 -7.62 -15.50
CA VAL A 169 -10.85 -6.38 -14.74
C VAL A 169 -9.62 -5.47 -14.85
N ILE A 170 -8.41 -6.02 -14.73
CA ILE A 170 -7.16 -5.28 -14.90
C ILE A 170 -7.06 -4.70 -16.31
N GLN A 171 -7.42 -5.47 -17.34
CA GLN A 171 -7.47 -4.94 -18.71
C GLN A 171 -8.45 -3.77 -18.82
N LYS A 172 -9.63 -3.89 -18.20
CA LYS A 172 -10.63 -2.83 -18.18
C LYS A 172 -10.16 -1.57 -17.44
N ILE A 173 -9.38 -1.72 -16.37
CA ILE A 173 -8.72 -0.61 -15.67
C ILE A 173 -7.70 0.07 -16.59
N ILE A 174 -6.91 -0.70 -17.34
CA ILE A 174 -5.94 -0.17 -18.31
C ILE A 174 -6.66 0.62 -19.41
N ASP A 175 -7.81 0.13 -19.88
CA ASP A 175 -8.61 0.81 -20.91
C ASP A 175 -9.28 2.08 -20.37
N TYR A 176 -9.69 2.08 -19.09
CA TYR A 176 -10.27 3.25 -18.41
C TYR A 176 -9.25 4.36 -18.18
N LEU A 177 -8.06 4.01 -17.67
CA LEU A 177 -6.99 4.96 -17.38
C LEU A 177 -6.21 5.38 -18.63
N GLY A 178 -6.15 4.52 -19.64
CA GLY A 178 -5.33 4.67 -20.83
C GLY A 178 -3.95 4.02 -20.69
N ALA A 179 -3.55 3.24 -21.71
CA ALA A 179 -2.35 2.41 -21.65
C ALA A 179 -1.04 3.19 -21.44
N ASP A 180 -0.92 4.40 -21.97
CA ASP A 180 0.29 5.21 -21.79
C ASP A 180 0.33 5.89 -20.42
N PHE A 181 -0.86 6.19 -19.87
CA PHE A 181 -0.97 6.70 -18.52
C PHE A 181 -0.61 5.63 -17.48
N THR A 182 -1.03 4.37 -17.67
CA THR A 182 -0.63 3.26 -16.77
C THR A 182 0.88 3.01 -16.77
N ALA A 183 1.57 3.22 -17.90
CA ALA A 183 3.03 3.18 -17.95
C ALA A 183 3.67 4.30 -17.10
N THR A 184 3.08 5.50 -17.11
CA THR A 184 3.49 6.63 -16.28
C THR A 184 3.28 6.33 -14.79
N ILE A 185 2.10 5.80 -14.43
CA ILE A 185 1.77 5.38 -13.06
C ILE A 185 2.78 4.36 -12.54
N ALA A 186 3.11 3.33 -13.34
CA ALA A 186 4.08 2.30 -12.94
C ALA A 186 5.47 2.85 -12.63
N VAL A 187 5.89 3.91 -13.31
CA VAL A 187 7.17 4.58 -13.02
C VAL A 187 7.03 5.45 -11.77
N LYS A 188 6.00 6.30 -11.71
CA LYS A 188 5.82 7.27 -10.63
C LYS A 188 5.65 6.59 -9.27
N LEU A 189 4.88 5.51 -9.23
CA LEU A 189 4.59 4.73 -8.02
C LEU A 189 5.60 3.59 -7.77
N LYS A 190 6.63 3.46 -8.62
CA LYS A 190 7.65 2.41 -8.55
C LYS A 190 7.07 0.99 -8.46
N LEU A 191 5.95 0.76 -9.15
CA LEU A 191 5.25 -0.53 -9.10
C LEU A 191 6.15 -1.67 -9.56
N GLN A 192 6.08 -2.77 -8.83
CA GLN A 192 6.76 -4.02 -9.15
C GLN A 192 5.73 -5.15 -9.32
N PRO A 193 6.06 -6.18 -10.11
CA PRO A 193 5.26 -7.39 -10.15
C PRO A 193 5.15 -7.99 -8.75
N THR A 194 4.01 -8.61 -8.43
CA THR A 194 3.87 -9.41 -7.20
C THR A 194 4.95 -10.48 -7.12
N THR A 195 5.28 -10.91 -5.90
CA THR A 195 6.20 -12.03 -5.66
C THR A 195 5.81 -13.27 -6.45
N ARG A 196 4.52 -13.60 -6.47
CA ARG A 196 3.98 -14.71 -7.26
C ARG A 196 4.35 -14.55 -8.73
N GLN A 197 4.03 -13.40 -9.32
CA GLN A 197 4.29 -13.18 -10.74
C GLN A 197 5.79 -13.22 -11.05
N ALA A 198 6.63 -12.59 -10.21
CA ALA A 198 8.08 -12.62 -10.40
C ALA A 198 8.67 -14.04 -10.31
N VAL A 199 8.09 -14.90 -9.47
CA VAL A 199 8.47 -16.32 -9.40
C VAL A 199 8.00 -17.08 -10.65
N ILE A 200 6.77 -16.87 -11.11
CA ILE A 200 6.26 -17.48 -12.35
C ILE A 200 7.10 -17.08 -13.56
N ASP A 201 7.47 -15.80 -13.69
CA ASP A 201 8.34 -15.32 -14.77
C ASP A 201 9.70 -16.02 -14.76
N TRP A 202 10.26 -16.18 -13.57
CA TRP A 202 11.54 -16.85 -13.38
C TRP A 202 11.45 -18.34 -13.74
N LEU A 203 10.41 -19.04 -13.25
CA LEU A 203 10.18 -20.45 -13.54
C LEU A 203 9.93 -20.67 -15.04
N THR A 204 9.16 -19.81 -15.69
CA THR A 204 8.87 -19.88 -17.13
C THR A 204 10.14 -19.72 -17.99
N ALA A 205 11.12 -18.95 -17.51
CA ALA A 205 12.42 -18.79 -18.18
C ALA A 205 13.44 -19.89 -17.80
N CYS A 206 13.11 -20.76 -16.84
CA CYS A 206 13.99 -21.82 -16.36
C CYS A 206 13.82 -23.08 -17.22
N THR A 207 14.93 -23.71 -17.58
CA THR A 207 14.95 -24.95 -18.38
C THR A 207 14.95 -26.22 -17.52
N ASP A 208 14.70 -26.10 -16.21
CA ASP A 208 14.71 -27.24 -15.29
C ASP A 208 13.45 -28.11 -15.49
N PRO A 209 13.60 -29.45 -15.64
CA PRO A 209 12.47 -30.35 -15.92
C PRO A 209 11.44 -30.44 -14.79
N ARG A 210 11.76 -29.98 -13.57
CA ARG A 210 10.83 -29.94 -12.43
C ARG A 210 9.84 -28.78 -12.53
N VAL A 211 10.06 -27.82 -13.42
CA VAL A 211 9.17 -26.66 -13.59
C VAL A 211 7.82 -27.15 -14.14
N PRO A 212 6.71 -26.90 -13.43
CA PRO A 212 5.38 -27.29 -13.90
C PRO A 212 4.92 -26.45 -15.09
N SER A 213 3.88 -26.91 -15.79
CA SER A 213 3.31 -26.15 -16.91
C SER A 213 2.75 -24.80 -16.45
N LEU A 214 2.61 -23.87 -17.39
CA LEU A 214 2.11 -22.52 -17.11
C LEU A 214 0.69 -22.55 -16.55
N GLU A 215 -0.15 -23.48 -17.00
CA GLU A 215 -1.51 -23.68 -16.48
C GLU A 215 -1.49 -24.04 -14.99
N VAL A 216 -0.63 -24.97 -14.59
CA VAL A 216 -0.49 -25.41 -13.18
C VAL A 216 0.05 -24.27 -12.31
N MET A 217 0.99 -23.48 -12.81
CA MET A 217 1.51 -22.31 -12.08
C MET A 217 0.46 -21.21 -11.88
N HIS A 218 -0.48 -21.06 -12.80
CA HIS A 218 -1.58 -20.10 -12.69
C HIS A 218 -2.82 -20.64 -11.97
N ASP A 219 -2.84 -21.93 -11.62
CA ASP A 219 -3.92 -22.53 -10.86
C ASP A 219 -4.08 -21.82 -9.48
N PRO A 220 -5.32 -21.44 -9.08
CA PRO A 220 -5.59 -20.83 -7.79
C PRO A 220 -5.15 -21.68 -6.57
N ASN A 221 -5.12 -23.01 -6.70
CA ASN A 221 -4.70 -23.93 -5.65
C ASN A 221 -3.17 -24.00 -5.50
N THR A 222 -2.42 -23.60 -6.54
CA THR A 222 -0.96 -23.50 -6.46
C THR A 222 -0.62 -22.26 -5.65
N THR A 223 -0.04 -22.41 -4.46
CA THR A 223 0.24 -21.28 -3.56
C THR A 223 1.52 -20.52 -3.94
N THR A 224 1.62 -19.25 -3.55
CA THR A 224 2.87 -18.47 -3.74
C THR A 224 4.03 -19.09 -2.96
N VAL A 225 3.73 -19.70 -1.80
CA VAL A 225 4.71 -20.40 -0.96
C VAL A 225 5.28 -21.61 -1.68
N SER A 226 4.44 -22.45 -2.31
CA SER A 226 4.92 -23.63 -3.03
C SER A 226 5.80 -23.27 -4.23
N LEU A 227 5.42 -22.25 -5.00
CA LEU A 227 6.22 -21.74 -6.12
C LEU A 227 7.56 -21.16 -5.65
N THR A 228 7.54 -20.41 -4.54
CA THR A 228 8.77 -19.82 -3.98
C THR A 228 9.70 -20.91 -3.46
N LYS A 229 9.15 -21.94 -2.79
CA LYS A 229 9.90 -23.12 -2.35
C LYS A 229 10.56 -23.83 -3.53
N LEU A 230 9.81 -24.09 -4.60
CA LEU A 230 10.35 -24.70 -5.82
C LEU A 230 11.50 -23.86 -6.43
N LYS A 231 11.34 -22.53 -6.50
CA LYS A 231 12.41 -21.64 -6.96
C LYS A 231 13.66 -21.74 -6.06
N SER A 232 13.51 -21.79 -4.75
CA SER A 232 14.62 -21.94 -3.81
C SER A 232 15.33 -23.30 -3.97
N GLU A 233 14.58 -24.38 -4.15
CA GLU A 233 15.11 -25.73 -4.40
C GLU A 233 15.88 -25.83 -5.72
N ILE A 234 15.41 -25.17 -6.79
CA ILE A 234 16.11 -25.14 -8.08
C ILE A 234 17.36 -24.25 -8.01
N SER A 235 17.25 -23.09 -7.35
CA SER A 235 18.34 -22.11 -7.31
C SER A 235 19.41 -22.37 -6.23
N GLY A 236 19.15 -23.28 -5.29
CA GLY A 236 20.04 -23.59 -4.17
C GLY A 236 20.19 -22.44 -3.16
N LYS A 237 19.32 -21.42 -3.22
CA LYS A 237 19.37 -20.24 -2.34
C LYS A 237 18.25 -20.34 -1.31
N SER A 238 18.60 -20.22 -0.03
CA SER A 238 17.61 -19.99 1.02
C SER A 238 17.02 -18.58 0.86
N ALA A 239 15.72 -18.45 1.13
CA ALA A 239 15.10 -17.13 1.23
C ALA A 239 15.56 -16.49 2.56
N GLY A 240 16.20 -15.33 2.48
CA GLY A 240 16.40 -14.48 3.66
C GLY A 240 15.05 -13.91 4.11
N GLY A 241 14.78 -13.95 5.41
CA GLY A 241 13.58 -13.34 5.99
C GLY A 241 13.90 -11.94 6.49
N TYR A 242 13.21 -10.92 5.99
CA TYR A 242 13.08 -9.64 6.65
C TYR A 242 11.73 -9.64 7.35
N LEU A 243 11.74 -9.43 8.67
CA LEU A 243 10.54 -9.32 9.49
C LEU A 243 10.38 -7.85 9.88
N PRO A 244 9.60 -7.07 9.13
CA PRO A 244 9.28 -5.71 9.52
C PRO A 244 8.40 -5.71 10.77
N GLU A 245 8.63 -4.75 11.66
CA GLU A 245 7.74 -4.50 12.80
C GLU A 245 6.45 -3.83 12.30
N ALA A 246 5.33 -4.11 12.98
CA ALA A 246 4.05 -3.48 12.72
C ALA A 246 3.89 -2.25 13.61
N ASP A 247 3.24 -1.21 13.08
CA ASP A 247 2.92 -0.01 13.86
C ASP A 247 1.95 -0.31 15.00
N SER A 248 2.09 0.43 16.10
CA SER A 248 1.13 0.38 17.20
C SER A 248 -0.21 1.01 16.81
N ALA A 249 -1.29 0.59 17.48
CA ALA A 249 -2.61 1.17 17.25
C ALA A 249 -2.71 2.67 17.52
N VAL A 250 -1.89 3.16 18.45
CA VAL A 250 -1.82 4.58 18.80
C VAL A 250 -1.15 5.39 17.69
N GLU A 251 -0.07 4.86 17.11
CA GLU A 251 0.62 5.47 15.96
C GLU A 251 -0.26 5.49 14.71
N VAL A 252 -0.93 4.37 14.41
CA VAL A 252 -1.87 4.28 13.26
C VAL A 252 -2.99 5.31 13.39
N PHE A 253 -3.60 5.43 14.58
CA PHE A 253 -4.65 6.43 14.81
C PHE A 253 -4.14 7.87 14.66
N MET A 254 -2.98 8.18 15.26
CA MET A 254 -2.33 9.49 15.12
C MET A 254 -2.02 9.83 13.66
N HIS A 255 -1.47 8.86 12.93
CA HIS A 255 -1.14 9.00 11.51
C HIS A 255 -2.37 9.37 10.69
N GLU A 256 -3.45 8.61 10.87
CA GLU A 256 -4.69 8.83 10.13
C GLU A 256 -5.38 10.15 10.53
N LEU A 257 -5.31 10.58 11.80
CA LEU A 257 -5.77 11.90 12.23
C LEU A 257 -5.02 13.03 11.51
N LYS A 258 -3.69 12.98 11.49
CA LYS A 258 -2.83 13.97 10.82
C LYS A 258 -3.07 14.01 9.32
N ARG A 259 -3.30 12.85 8.70
CA ARG A 259 -3.58 12.76 7.27
C ARG A 259 -4.97 13.32 6.94
N LEU A 260 -5.99 12.92 7.69
CA LEU A 260 -7.37 13.33 7.45
C LEU A 260 -7.65 14.78 7.85
N SER A 261 -6.85 15.39 8.74
CA SER A 261 -7.01 16.80 9.11
C SER A 261 -6.85 17.76 7.91
N ALA A 262 -6.13 17.34 6.87
CA ALA A 262 -6.00 18.09 5.62
C ALA A 262 -7.34 18.28 4.89
N SER A 263 -8.27 17.32 5.00
CA SER A 263 -9.61 17.40 4.41
C SER A 263 -10.74 17.58 5.43
N ARG A 264 -10.44 17.35 6.72
CA ARG A 264 -11.34 17.56 7.88
C ARG A 264 -10.62 18.38 8.95
N PRO A 265 -10.51 19.71 8.79
CA PRO A 265 -9.72 20.57 9.70
C PRO A 265 -10.11 20.49 11.18
N SER A 266 -11.35 20.11 11.48
CA SER A 266 -11.80 19.89 12.86
C SER A 266 -11.01 18.80 13.60
N LEU A 267 -10.35 17.89 12.87
CA LEU A 267 -9.48 16.87 13.46
C LEU A 267 -8.17 17.42 14.00
N CYS A 268 -7.73 18.63 13.62
CA CYS A 268 -6.50 19.24 14.15
C CYS A 268 -6.52 19.34 15.67
N ARG A 269 -7.66 19.74 16.25
CA ARG A 269 -7.85 19.79 17.71
C ARG A 269 -7.65 18.42 18.36
N VAL A 270 -8.08 17.36 17.68
CA VAL A 270 -7.91 15.99 18.18
C VAL A 270 -6.44 15.57 18.12
N VAL A 271 -5.71 15.94 17.05
CA VAL A 271 -4.27 15.67 16.94
C VAL A 271 -3.51 16.26 18.12
N GLU A 272 -3.71 17.54 18.41
CA GLU A 272 -3.02 18.24 19.50
C GLU A 272 -3.28 17.60 20.87
N LEU A 273 -4.55 17.29 21.15
CA LEU A 273 -4.92 16.65 22.41
C LEU A 273 -4.37 15.21 22.48
N TRP A 274 -4.53 14.43 21.41
CA TRP A 274 -4.07 13.05 21.34
C TRP A 274 -2.56 12.95 21.58
N GLU A 275 -1.76 13.88 21.03
CA GLU A 275 -0.31 13.98 21.29
C GLU A 275 0.00 14.14 22.78
N SER A 276 -0.77 14.96 23.49
CA SER A 276 -0.53 15.20 24.92
C SER A 276 -0.89 14.01 25.82
N VAL A 277 -1.89 13.21 25.43
CA VAL A 277 -2.38 12.08 26.25
C VAL A 277 -1.77 10.74 25.84
N MET A 278 -1.10 10.69 24.69
CA MET A 278 -0.48 9.49 24.12
C MET A 278 0.40 8.71 25.13
N PRO A 279 1.27 9.35 25.94
CA PRO A 279 2.12 8.63 26.88
C PRO A 279 1.35 7.82 27.95
N TYR A 280 0.13 8.24 28.28
CA TYR A 280 -0.73 7.56 29.25
C TYR A 280 -1.55 6.44 28.61
N ILE A 281 -1.93 6.60 27.35
CA ILE A 281 -2.78 5.66 26.61
C ILE A 281 -1.95 4.52 26.02
N ASN A 282 -0.74 4.80 25.53
CA ASN A 282 0.08 3.84 24.80
C ASN A 282 0.38 2.54 25.58
N PRO A 283 0.74 2.57 26.88
CA PRO A 283 0.94 1.35 27.66
C PRO A 283 -0.28 0.41 27.65
N LEU A 284 -1.50 0.95 27.72
CA LEU A 284 -2.73 0.15 27.73
C LEU A 284 -2.96 -0.56 26.39
N PHE A 285 -2.62 0.09 25.28
CA PHE A 285 -2.68 -0.54 23.95
C PHE A 285 -1.57 -1.57 23.73
N ILE A 286 -0.38 -1.33 24.28
CA ILE A 286 0.72 -2.28 24.31
C ILE A 286 0.31 -3.55 25.07
N ASP A 287 -0.39 -3.40 26.21
CA ASP A 287 -0.89 -4.54 26.99
C ASP A 287 -1.89 -5.39 26.19
N VAL A 288 -2.80 -4.75 25.43
CA VAL A 288 -3.72 -5.46 24.51
C VAL A 288 -2.96 -6.23 23.43
N TYR A 289 -1.90 -5.63 22.88
CA TYR A 289 -1.10 -6.28 21.85
C TYR A 289 -0.37 -7.53 22.38
N TRP A 290 0.30 -7.42 23.53
CA TRP A 290 1.07 -8.53 24.10
C TRP A 290 0.22 -9.62 24.76
N SER A 291 -0.95 -9.27 25.27
CA SER A 291 -1.92 -10.25 25.79
C SER A 291 -2.58 -11.09 24.69
N ASN A 292 -2.45 -10.70 23.41
CA ASN A 292 -3.03 -11.44 22.30
C ASN A 292 -2.48 -12.89 22.24
N PRO A 293 -3.33 -13.92 22.08
CA PRO A 293 -2.90 -15.31 21.94
C PRO A 293 -1.87 -15.57 20.83
N ARG A 294 -1.85 -14.75 19.78
CA ARG A 294 -0.85 -14.85 18.71
C ARG A 294 0.53 -14.34 19.12
N LYS A 295 0.62 -13.52 20.17
CA LYS A 295 1.85 -12.96 20.73
C LYS A 295 2.28 -13.65 22.04
N GLY A 296 1.53 -14.67 22.47
CA GLY A 296 1.89 -15.52 23.61
C GLY A 296 1.04 -15.34 24.87
N GLY A 297 0.06 -14.42 24.87
CA GLY A 297 -0.89 -14.28 25.98
C GLY A 297 -2.05 -15.28 25.94
N THR A 298 -2.95 -15.18 26.93
CA THR A 298 -4.17 -15.99 27.02
C THR A 298 -5.38 -15.25 26.44
N LYS A 299 -6.48 -15.98 26.18
CA LYS A 299 -7.71 -15.34 25.68
C LYS A 299 -8.34 -14.44 26.74
N GLU A 300 -8.21 -14.84 28.00
CA GLU A 300 -8.72 -14.16 29.17
C GLU A 300 -7.96 -12.84 29.38
N GLU A 301 -6.62 -12.88 29.40
CA GLU A 301 -5.79 -11.67 29.49
C GLU A 301 -6.09 -10.69 28.35
N TYR A 302 -6.25 -11.22 27.12
CA TYR A 302 -6.60 -10.39 25.97
C TYR A 302 -7.97 -9.74 26.12
N ALA A 303 -8.97 -10.50 26.59
CA ALA A 303 -10.32 -9.98 26.79
C ALA A 303 -10.35 -8.90 27.89
N ASP A 304 -9.63 -9.12 28.98
CA ASP A 304 -9.52 -8.18 30.10
C ASP A 304 -8.84 -6.89 29.65
N ALA A 305 -7.68 -6.98 29.00
CA ALA A 305 -6.96 -5.82 28.46
C ALA A 305 -7.80 -5.07 27.43
N LEU A 306 -8.46 -5.79 26.51
CA LEU A 306 -9.30 -5.18 25.48
C LEU A 306 -10.50 -4.47 26.09
N SER A 307 -11.09 -5.01 27.17
CA SER A 307 -12.27 -4.41 27.81
C SER A 307 -12.03 -2.99 28.31
N ILE A 308 -10.79 -2.69 28.72
CA ILE A 308 -10.37 -1.37 29.19
C ILE A 308 -10.41 -0.38 28.02
N VAL A 309 -9.76 -0.72 26.90
CA VAL A 309 -9.58 0.22 25.76
C VAL A 309 -10.70 0.17 24.73
N ALA A 310 -11.60 -0.83 24.77
CA ALA A 310 -12.63 -1.04 23.75
C ALA A 310 -13.54 0.19 23.52
N PRO A 311 -14.01 0.93 24.55
CA PRO A 311 -14.80 2.14 24.33
C PRO A 311 -14.04 3.21 23.53
N LEU A 312 -12.75 3.37 23.83
CA LEU A 312 -11.88 4.32 23.12
C LEU A 312 -11.60 3.85 21.69
N GLN A 313 -11.36 2.56 21.45
CA GLN A 313 -11.21 1.99 20.11
C GLN A 313 -12.44 2.20 19.23
N GLU A 314 -13.64 2.02 19.79
CA GLU A 314 -14.88 2.30 19.08
C GLU A 314 -15.00 3.78 18.76
N ALA A 315 -14.71 4.69 19.71
CA ALA A 315 -14.75 6.13 19.47
C ALA A 315 -13.72 6.58 18.40
N GLN A 316 -12.51 6.02 18.43
CA GLN A 316 -11.49 6.24 17.40
C GLN A 316 -11.99 5.80 16.02
N PHE A 317 -12.58 4.59 15.94
CA PHE A 317 -13.17 4.07 14.71
C PHE A 317 -14.27 5.00 14.19
N GLN A 318 -15.23 5.39 15.03
CA GLN A 318 -16.34 6.26 14.64
C GLN A 318 -15.83 7.63 14.16
N LEU A 319 -14.89 8.25 14.87
CA LEU A 319 -14.32 9.55 14.49
C LEU A 319 -13.69 9.50 13.10
N LEU A 320 -12.88 8.47 12.84
CA LEU A 320 -12.22 8.24 11.56
C LEU A 320 -13.24 7.99 10.42
N HIS A 321 -14.40 7.42 10.72
CA HIS A 321 -15.48 7.15 9.76
C HIS A 321 -16.50 8.29 9.60
N GLY A 322 -16.21 9.48 10.14
CA GLY A 322 -17.05 10.68 9.95
C GLY A 322 -17.86 11.10 11.17
N GLY A 323 -17.65 10.44 12.32
CA GLY A 323 -18.24 10.79 13.60
C GLY A 323 -17.79 12.16 14.11
N SER A 324 -18.47 12.64 15.15
CA SER A 324 -18.24 13.96 15.73
C SER A 324 -16.96 14.01 16.56
N VAL A 325 -16.24 15.14 16.47
CA VAL A 325 -15.12 15.44 17.36
C VAL A 325 -15.59 15.53 18.81
N GLY A 326 -16.75 16.15 19.08
CA GLY A 326 -17.27 16.32 20.44
C GLY A 326 -17.59 14.99 21.12
N GLU A 327 -18.16 14.04 20.39
CA GLU A 327 -18.46 12.69 20.89
C GLU A 327 -17.16 11.94 21.25
N PHE A 328 -16.15 12.01 20.37
CA PHE A 328 -14.84 11.43 20.64
C PHE A 328 -14.20 12.03 21.88
N LEU A 329 -14.18 13.36 22.00
CA LEU A 329 -13.59 14.05 23.15
C LEU A 329 -14.27 13.66 24.46
N THR A 330 -15.60 13.51 24.44
CA THR A 330 -16.35 13.06 25.63
C THR A 330 -15.93 11.66 26.07
N VAL A 331 -15.74 10.72 25.12
CA VAL A 331 -15.27 9.37 25.42
C VAL A 331 -13.83 9.40 25.93
N LEU A 332 -12.97 10.22 25.33
CA LEU A 332 -11.58 10.38 25.75
C LEU A 332 -11.47 10.91 27.19
N ASP A 333 -12.20 11.98 27.51
CA ASP A 333 -12.21 12.57 28.86
C ASP A 333 -12.71 11.55 29.90
N THR A 334 -13.75 10.80 29.56
CA THR A 334 -14.28 9.72 30.42
C THR A 334 -13.24 8.63 30.64
N PHE A 335 -12.53 8.22 29.58
CA PHE A 335 -11.50 7.20 29.64
C PHE A 335 -10.32 7.63 30.51
N LEU A 336 -9.86 8.87 30.36
CA LEU A 336 -8.75 9.42 31.16
C LEU A 336 -9.14 9.54 32.64
N ALA A 337 -10.35 10.01 32.95
CA ALA A 337 -10.83 10.11 34.34
C ALA A 337 -10.90 8.74 35.04
N GLN A 338 -11.22 7.67 34.30
CA GLN A 338 -11.23 6.30 34.81
C GLN A 338 -9.81 5.78 35.07
N ALA A 339 -8.87 6.08 34.17
CA ALA A 339 -7.46 5.69 34.33
C ALA A 339 -6.80 6.38 35.54
N ASP A 340 -7.12 7.66 35.78
CA ASP A 340 -6.66 8.41 36.95
C ASP A 340 -7.25 7.85 38.26
N SER A 341 -8.51 7.42 38.23
CA SER A 341 -9.17 6.82 39.40
C SER A 341 -8.59 5.44 39.77
N ALA A 342 -8.13 4.67 38.78
CA ALA A 342 -7.55 3.34 38.98
C ALA A 342 -6.11 3.39 39.54
N SER A 343 -5.38 4.46 39.27
CA SER A 343 -4.00 4.66 39.74
C SER A 343 -3.90 5.22 41.17
N ASN A 344 -5.02 5.65 41.78
CA ASN A 344 -5.10 6.10 43.18
C ASN A 344 -6.28 5.44 43.96
N PRO A 345 -6.14 4.16 44.38
CA PRO A 345 -7.21 3.46 45.11
C PRO A 345 -7.44 3.93 46.56
N ALA A 346 -6.66 4.89 47.07
CA ALA A 346 -6.71 5.33 48.47
C ALA A 346 -7.69 6.47 48.79
N GLU A 347 -8.25 7.17 47.78
CA GLU A 347 -9.10 8.35 48.01
C GLU A 347 -10.61 8.12 47.82
N THR A 348 -11.06 6.90 47.51
CA THR A 348 -12.51 6.60 47.42
C THR A 348 -13.21 6.48 48.79
N ARG A 349 -12.59 6.95 49.87
CA ARG A 349 -13.22 6.98 51.20
C ARG A 349 -12.76 8.10 52.13
N ALA A 350 -12.66 9.34 51.66
CA ALA A 350 -12.90 10.52 52.52
C ALA A 350 -12.98 11.82 51.71
N THR A 351 -13.97 12.63 52.07
CA THR A 351 -14.02 14.10 51.90
C THR A 351 -14.08 14.70 50.50
N SER A 352 -15.32 15.05 50.12
CA SER A 352 -15.69 16.35 49.56
C SER A 352 -14.70 17.47 49.91
N THR A 353 -13.85 17.84 48.95
CA THR A 353 -13.48 19.23 48.68
C THR A 353 -13.07 19.34 47.22
N ALA A 354 -13.85 20.11 46.48
CA ALA A 354 -13.69 20.35 45.06
C ALA A 354 -12.39 21.12 44.76
N THR A 355 -11.53 20.53 43.92
CA THR A 355 -10.59 21.30 43.10
C THR A 355 -11.21 21.40 41.70
N LYS A 356 -11.50 22.65 41.32
CA LYS A 356 -12.21 23.06 40.10
C LYS A 356 -11.48 22.54 38.85
N VAL A 357 -11.98 21.46 38.25
CA VAL A 357 -11.82 21.23 36.81
C VAL A 357 -12.78 22.21 36.13
N VAL A 358 -12.23 23.13 35.34
CA VAL A 358 -13.03 24.10 34.59
C VAL A 358 -13.80 23.32 33.51
N PRO A 359 -15.15 23.32 33.53
CA PRO A 359 -15.91 22.73 32.44
C PRO A 359 -15.78 23.63 31.22
N ILE A 360 -15.34 23.07 30.09
CA ILE A 360 -15.42 23.76 28.80
C ILE A 360 -16.89 23.71 28.37
N LEU A 361 -17.63 24.76 28.73
CA LEU A 361 -19.02 24.97 28.32
C LEU A 361 -19.07 25.61 26.92
N GLU A 362 -20.07 25.20 26.16
CA GLU A 362 -20.29 25.42 24.73
C GLU A 362 -20.72 26.85 24.34
N THR A 363 -20.42 27.89 25.14
CA THR A 363 -21.10 29.20 25.04
C THR A 363 -20.26 30.47 25.00
N ASP A 364 -18.92 30.40 24.90
CA ASP A 364 -18.13 31.62 24.73
C ASP A 364 -17.67 31.79 23.28
N ILE A 365 -18.61 32.24 22.45
CA ILE A 365 -18.33 32.82 21.13
C ILE A 365 -18.30 34.35 21.30
N PRO A 366 -17.14 35.01 21.20
CA PRO A 366 -17.08 36.34 20.62
C PRO A 366 -17.13 36.16 19.10
N ALA A 367 -18.23 36.61 18.51
CA ALA A 367 -18.35 36.78 17.07
C ALA A 367 -17.41 37.93 16.66
N GLU A 368 -16.11 37.65 16.51
CA GLU A 368 -15.10 38.50 15.84
C GLU A 368 -13.71 37.88 16.02
N ILE A 369 -13.41 36.79 15.29
CA ILE A 369 -12.04 36.49 14.84
C ILE A 369 -12.15 36.04 13.37
N GLU A 370 -12.54 36.98 12.52
CA GLU A 370 -11.97 37.01 11.18
C GLU A 370 -10.51 37.47 11.31
N GLN A 371 -9.59 36.70 10.73
CA GLN A 371 -8.19 37.07 10.47
C GLN A 371 -7.22 37.05 11.67
N SER A 372 -6.80 35.86 12.11
CA SER A 372 -5.38 35.66 12.44
C SER A 372 -4.91 34.26 12.02
N SER A 373 -4.56 34.16 10.74
CA SER A 373 -3.78 33.08 10.15
C SER A 373 -2.35 33.10 10.72
N SER A 374 -2.14 32.55 11.92
CA SER A 374 -0.80 32.15 12.35
C SER A 374 -0.53 30.75 11.79
N VAL A 375 0.33 30.73 10.79
CA VAL A 375 0.75 29.59 9.97
C VAL A 375 1.21 28.42 10.84
N LEU A 376 0.33 27.45 11.08
CA LEU A 376 0.77 26.06 11.24
C LEU A 376 1.19 25.58 9.86
N GLN A 377 2.47 25.20 9.71
CA GLN A 377 2.90 24.55 8.48
C GLN A 377 2.05 23.27 8.32
N PRO A 378 1.33 23.09 7.20
CA PRO A 378 0.66 21.84 6.94
C PRO A 378 1.71 20.73 6.96
N CYS A 379 1.40 19.61 7.61
CA CYS A 379 2.22 18.40 7.56
C CYS A 379 2.57 18.13 6.09
N ASN A 380 3.86 18.19 5.75
CA ASN A 380 4.27 18.08 4.35
C ASN A 380 4.09 16.63 3.90
N VAL A 381 2.93 16.35 3.28
CA VAL A 381 2.59 15.06 2.66
C VAL A 381 3.73 14.55 1.78
N ALA A 382 4.51 15.44 1.16
CA ALA A 382 5.65 15.05 0.32
C ALA A 382 6.84 14.47 1.12
N ASP A 383 7.08 14.92 2.35
CA ASP A 383 8.15 14.36 3.19
C ASP A 383 7.72 13.01 3.78
N TRP A 384 6.45 12.87 4.14
CA TRP A 384 5.85 11.58 4.52
C TRP A 384 5.92 10.54 3.40
N VAL A 385 5.56 10.90 2.17
CA VAL A 385 5.63 9.97 1.02
C VAL A 385 7.05 9.47 0.79
N LYS A 386 8.09 10.26 1.12
CA LYS A 386 9.50 9.83 0.98
C LYS A 386 9.89 8.77 2.01
N GLU A 387 9.44 8.91 3.25
CA GLU A 387 9.75 7.96 4.34
C GLU A 387 9.12 6.59 4.04
N LEU A 388 7.83 6.55 3.72
CA LEU A 388 7.16 5.32 3.29
C LEU A 388 7.77 4.72 2.02
N ASP A 389 8.27 5.55 1.10
CA ASP A 389 9.02 5.08 -0.07
C ASP A 389 10.32 4.41 0.32
N ALA A 390 11.05 4.91 1.31
CA ALA A 390 12.29 4.29 1.76
C ALA A 390 12.04 2.90 2.40
N GLU A 391 11.04 2.78 3.27
CA GLU A 391 10.67 1.53 3.95
C GLU A 391 10.13 0.49 2.98
N TYR A 392 9.19 0.87 2.13
CA TYR A 392 8.64 -0.03 1.12
C TYR A 392 9.72 -0.52 0.15
N GLU A 393 10.62 0.35 -0.29
CA GLU A 393 11.75 -0.06 -1.12
C GLU A 393 12.73 -0.94 -0.34
N ALA A 394 12.93 -0.73 0.96
CA ALA A 394 13.73 -1.63 1.79
C ALA A 394 13.09 -3.03 1.88
N PHE A 395 11.79 -3.11 2.16
CA PHE A 395 11.01 -4.35 2.14
C PHE A 395 11.12 -5.05 0.78
N MET A 396 10.85 -4.32 -0.31
CA MET A 396 10.93 -4.85 -1.69
C MET A 396 12.36 -5.24 -2.10
N ARG A 397 13.41 -4.62 -1.55
CA ARG A 397 14.82 -5.00 -1.76
C ARG A 397 15.25 -6.22 -0.95
N GLY A 398 14.64 -6.46 0.21
CA GLY A 398 14.77 -7.70 0.97
C GLY A 398 14.15 -8.90 0.24
N MET A 399 13.26 -8.64 -0.72
CA MET A 399 12.75 -9.66 -1.63
C MET A 399 13.78 -9.96 -2.75
N PRO A 400 13.90 -11.21 -3.23
CA PRO A 400 14.89 -11.58 -4.23
C PRO A 400 14.75 -10.75 -5.52
N VAL A 401 15.69 -9.83 -5.74
CA VAL A 401 15.73 -8.94 -6.91
C VAL A 401 16.13 -9.72 -8.16
N TYR A 402 15.32 -9.60 -9.22
CA TYR A 402 15.64 -10.10 -10.55
C TYR A 402 16.63 -9.19 -11.27
N SER A 403 17.82 -9.70 -11.60
CA SER A 403 18.71 -9.12 -12.63
C SER A 403 18.61 -9.97 -13.90
N PRO A 404 18.08 -9.45 -15.01
CA PRO A 404 18.02 -10.17 -16.29
C PRO A 404 19.36 -10.29 -17.03
N GLN A 405 20.49 -9.91 -16.43
CA GLN A 405 21.79 -9.90 -17.12
C GLN A 405 22.87 -10.60 -16.30
N ALA A 406 22.77 -11.92 -16.20
CA ALA A 406 23.91 -12.79 -15.93
C ALA A 406 23.57 -14.22 -16.40
N LEU A 407 23.52 -14.41 -17.72
CA LEU A 407 23.77 -15.74 -18.27
C LEU A 407 25.30 -15.92 -18.29
N PRO A 408 25.85 -16.99 -17.71
CA PRO A 408 27.23 -17.36 -17.99
C PRO A 408 27.32 -17.73 -19.47
N SER A 409 28.23 -17.07 -20.20
CA SER A 409 28.67 -17.53 -21.51
C SER A 409 29.41 -18.86 -21.33
N LEU A 410 28.68 -19.98 -21.29
CA LEU A 410 29.29 -21.29 -21.46
C LEU A 410 29.60 -21.43 -22.95
N GLY A 411 30.86 -21.16 -23.28
CA GLY A 411 31.43 -21.49 -24.57
C GLY A 411 31.40 -23.00 -24.76
N TRP A 412 30.61 -23.45 -25.74
CA TRP A 412 30.68 -24.81 -26.21
C TRP A 412 31.96 -24.97 -27.02
N SER A 413 32.91 -25.74 -26.50
CA SER A 413 33.96 -26.37 -27.30
C SER A 413 33.58 -27.83 -27.48
N ALA A 414 33.36 -28.23 -28.73
CA ALA A 414 33.13 -29.60 -29.11
C ALA A 414 34.42 -30.42 -29.00
N ALA A 415 34.39 -31.53 -28.25
CA ALA A 415 35.30 -32.66 -28.42
C ALA A 415 34.75 -33.94 -27.74
N HIS A 416 34.29 -34.87 -28.58
CA HIS A 416 34.45 -36.34 -28.55
C HIS A 416 34.23 -37.20 -27.28
N LEU A 417 33.24 -38.11 -27.42
CA LEU A 417 33.30 -39.61 -27.32
C LEU A 417 33.87 -40.32 -26.07
N HIS A 418 32.99 -41.04 -25.35
CA HIS A 418 32.95 -42.50 -25.03
C HIS A 418 32.10 -42.71 -23.74
N MET A 419 30.98 -43.45 -23.77
CA MET A 419 30.78 -44.89 -23.49
C MET A 419 31.11 -45.37 -22.06
N GLU A 420 30.26 -46.31 -21.60
CA GLU A 420 30.27 -47.15 -20.37
C GLU A 420 29.56 -46.51 -19.15
N SER A 421 28.36 -46.95 -18.72
CA SER A 421 27.85 -48.25 -18.23
C SER A 421 28.11 -48.53 -16.74
N HIS A 422 27.04 -48.95 -16.05
CA HIS A 422 26.94 -49.51 -14.68
C HIS A 422 27.18 -48.53 -13.52
N VAL A 423 26.37 -48.48 -12.45
CA VAL A 423 25.46 -49.43 -11.78
C VAL A 423 24.19 -48.70 -11.35
#